data_AF-A0A419EAE6-F1
#
_entry.id   AF-A0A419EAE6-F1
#
_cell.length_a   1.000
_cell.length_b   1.000
_cell.length_c   1.000
_cell.angle_alpha   90.00
_cell.angle_beta   90.00
_cell.angle_gamma   90.00
#
_symmetry.space_group_name_H-M   'P 1'
#
loop_
_entity.id
_entity.type
_entity.pdbx_description
1 polymer ?
#
loop_
_entity_poly.entity_id
_entity_poly.type
_entity_poly.pdbx_seq_one_letter_code
_entity_poly.pdbx_strand_id
1 'polypeptide(L)'
;MMDNKTKGIIATVAAVLLCGCPGLFLCFFGATTALAGMTPGAEIDVFGSSDPASAMTMGFVFLCLSLIFIAIPIVVGFTMLRKKPEEVVPSDEPLPPVS
;
A
#
# COMPACT_ATOMS: atom_id res chain seq x y z
N MET A 1 17.65 -21.46 -5.99
CA MET A 1 17.21 -21.31 -4.58
C MET A 1 17.03 -19.82 -4.36
N MET A 2 15.79 -19.33 -4.23
CA MET A 2 15.54 -17.89 -4.09
C MET A 2 15.69 -17.52 -2.62
N ASP A 3 16.64 -16.64 -2.33
CA ASP A 3 16.97 -16.30 -0.96
C ASP A 3 15.82 -15.54 -0.28
N ASN A 4 15.72 -15.73 1.03
CA ASN A 4 14.63 -15.19 1.85
C ASN A 4 14.60 -13.65 1.81
N LYS A 5 15.75 -13.02 1.55
CA LYS A 5 15.93 -11.58 1.46
C LYS A 5 15.35 -11.03 0.15
N THR A 6 15.65 -11.66 -0.98
CA THR A 6 15.13 -11.33 -2.31
C THR A 6 13.62 -11.51 -2.38
N LYS A 7 13.06 -12.57 -1.76
CA LYS A 7 11.61 -12.74 -1.65
C LYS A 7 10.93 -11.61 -0.88
N GLY A 8 11.53 -11.17 0.23
CA GLY A 8 11.01 -10.06 1.03
C GLY A 8 10.99 -8.74 0.26
N ILE A 9 12.09 -8.41 -0.44
CA ILE A 9 12.22 -7.20 -1.26
C ILE A 9 11.21 -7.22 -2.41
N ILE A 10 11.05 -8.34 -3.11
CA ILE A 10 10.10 -8.44 -4.22
C ILE A 10 8.66 -8.29 -3.69
N ALA A 11 8.34 -8.83 -2.52
CA ALA A 11 7.02 -8.67 -1.92
C ALA A 11 6.72 -7.21 -1.56
N THR A 12 7.67 -6.46 -0.97
CA THR A 12 7.48 -5.04 -0.68
C THR A 12 7.41 -4.19 -1.94
N VAL A 13 8.26 -4.44 -2.94
CA VAL A 13 8.22 -3.73 -4.22
C VAL A 13 6.91 -3.99 -4.95
N ALA A 14 6.44 -5.23 -5.00
CA ALA A 14 5.16 -5.59 -5.60
C ALA A 14 3.99 -4.93 -4.85
N ALA A 15 4.02 -4.92 -3.51
CA ALA A 15 2.99 -4.24 -2.72
C ALA A 15 3.00 -2.72 -2.94
N VAL A 16 4.16 -2.08 -3.05
CA VAL A 16 4.23 -0.63 -3.32
C VAL A 16 3.78 -0.30 -4.75
N LEU A 17 4.14 -1.10 -5.75
CA LEU A 17 3.74 -0.86 -7.13
C LEU A 17 2.26 -1.15 -7.39
N LEU A 18 1.75 -2.27 -6.88
CA LEU A 18 0.34 -2.66 -7.07
C LEU A 18 -0.60 -1.87 -6.16
N CYS A 19 -0.11 -1.40 -5.01
CA CYS A 19 -0.95 -0.85 -3.97
C CYS A 19 -0.66 0.63 -3.66
N GLY A 20 0.62 0.97 -3.50
CA GLY A 20 1.08 2.31 -3.14
C GLY A 20 0.97 3.34 -4.26
N CYS A 21 1.48 3.05 -5.46
CA CYS A 21 1.43 3.97 -6.62
C CYS A 21 -0.01 4.32 -7.06
N PRO A 22 -0.90 3.35 -7.32
CA PRO A 22 -2.29 3.67 -7.64
C PRO A 22 -3.02 4.29 -6.44
N GLY A 23 -2.72 3.85 -5.21
CA GLY A 23 -3.28 4.43 -4.00
C GLY A 23 -2.94 5.91 -3.84
N LEU A 24 -1.69 6.32 -4.06
CA LEU A 24 -1.26 7.72 -3.94
C LEU A 24 -1.91 8.60 -5.03
N PHE A 25 -1.96 8.11 -6.26
CA PHE A 25 -2.55 8.83 -7.39
C PHE A 25 -4.06 9.04 -7.18
N LEU A 26 -4.77 7.99 -6.73
CA LEU A 26 -6.18 8.06 -6.36
C LEU A 26 -6.42 8.95 -5.13
N CYS A 27 -5.47 9.02 -4.20
CA CYS A 27 -5.58 9.89 -3.03
C CYS A 27 -5.54 11.37 -3.42
N PHE A 28 -4.57 11.76 -4.26
CA PHE A 28 -4.47 13.12 -4.77
C PHE A 28 -5.66 13.48 -5.66
N PHE A 29 -6.03 12.59 -6.59
CA PHE A 29 -7.18 12.82 -7.46
C PHE A 29 -8.47 12.91 -6.66
N GLY A 30 -8.74 11.96 -5.75
CA GLY A 30 -9.91 11.98 -4.88
C GLY A 30 -9.97 13.20 -3.96
N ALA A 31 -8.83 13.63 -3.39
CA ALA A 31 -8.76 14.85 -2.59
C ALA A 31 -9.08 16.09 -3.44
N THR A 32 -8.54 16.19 -4.66
CA THR A 32 -8.85 17.31 -5.57
C THR A 32 -10.31 17.33 -6.02
N THR A 33 -10.90 16.17 -6.32
CA THR A 33 -12.31 16.05 -6.69
C THR A 33 -13.23 16.37 -5.51
N ALA A 34 -12.88 15.94 -4.30
CA ALA A 34 -13.64 16.27 -3.09
C ALA A 34 -13.59 17.78 -2.78
N LEU A 35 -12.42 18.41 -2.94
CA LEU A 35 -12.29 19.86 -2.79
C LEU A 35 -13.05 20.63 -3.87
N ALA A 36 -12.98 20.18 -5.12
CA ALA A 36 -13.76 20.75 -6.22
C ALA A 36 -15.28 20.59 -5.98
N GLY A 37 -15.72 19.48 -5.37
CA GLY A 37 -17.12 19.27 -4.98
C GLY A 37 -17.64 20.22 -3.91
N MET A 38 -16.73 20.85 -3.16
CA MET A 38 -17.06 21.90 -2.19
C MET A 38 -17.14 23.29 -2.81
N THR A 39 -16.67 23.49 -4.05
CA THR A 39 -16.79 24.78 -4.75
C THR A 39 -18.15 24.90 -5.47
N PRO A 40 -18.99 25.90 -5.13
CA PRO A 40 -20.27 26.11 -5.81
C PRO A 40 -20.04 26.46 -7.29
N GLY A 41 -20.68 25.72 -8.21
CA GLY A 41 -20.56 25.92 -9.65
C GLY A 41 -19.47 25.11 -10.36
N ALA A 42 -18.79 24.19 -9.67
CA ALA A 42 -17.95 23.19 -10.33
C ALA A 42 -18.84 22.18 -11.07
N GLU A 43 -18.81 22.18 -12.41
CA GLU A 43 -19.42 21.14 -13.25
C GLU A 43 -18.64 19.83 -13.08
N ILE A 44 -18.94 19.11 -12.00
CA ILE A 44 -18.37 17.78 -11.75
C ILE A 44 -19.39 16.77 -12.25
N ASP A 45 -19.22 16.35 -13.50
CA ASP A 45 -20.00 15.24 -14.04
C ASP A 45 -19.42 13.93 -13.51
N VAL A 46 -20.14 13.29 -12.59
CA VAL A 46 -19.82 11.93 -12.15
C VAL A 46 -20.82 10.99 -12.80
N PHE A 47 -20.39 10.35 -13.88
CA PHE A 47 -21.17 9.31 -14.57
C PHE A 47 -22.52 9.83 -15.13
N GLY A 48 -22.58 11.08 -15.59
CA GLY A 48 -23.80 11.69 -16.12
C GLY A 48 -24.74 12.32 -15.06
N SER A 49 -24.33 12.36 -13.79
CA SER A 49 -25.03 13.07 -12.71
C SER A 49 -24.24 14.32 -12.34
N SER A 50 -24.87 15.48 -12.50
CA SER A 50 -24.35 16.80 -12.09
C SER A 50 -24.63 17.10 -10.61
N ASP A 51 -25.10 16.11 -9.85
CA ASP A 51 -25.41 16.28 -8.44
C ASP A 51 -24.11 16.32 -7.62
N PRO A 52 -23.87 17.40 -6.85
CA PRO A 52 -22.65 17.56 -6.06
C PRO A 52 -22.51 16.47 -4.97
N ALA A 53 -23.62 15.87 -4.54
CA ALA A 53 -23.63 14.74 -3.63
C ALA A 53 -22.96 13.49 -4.24
N SER A 54 -23.22 13.20 -5.52
CA SER A 54 -22.64 12.06 -6.25
C SER A 54 -21.12 12.18 -6.34
N ALA A 55 -20.63 13.40 -6.65
CA ALA A 55 -19.21 13.72 -6.68
C ALA A 55 -18.51 13.53 -5.33
N MET A 56 -19.13 13.98 -4.24
CA MET A 56 -18.60 13.77 -2.89
C MET A 56 -18.55 12.30 -2.49
N THR A 57 -19.60 11.53 -2.77
CA THR A 57 -19.60 10.08 -2.47
C THR A 57 -18.51 9.34 -3.23
N MET A 58 -18.33 9.63 -4.52
CA MET A 58 -17.29 8.98 -5.33
C MET A 58 -15.89 9.32 -4.79
N GLY A 59 -15.63 10.61 -4.49
CA GLY A 59 -14.37 11.06 -3.91
C GLY A 59 -14.08 10.41 -2.54
N PHE A 60 -15.09 10.29 -1.68
CA PHE A 60 -14.96 9.64 -0.39
C PHE A 60 -14.65 8.14 -0.52
N VAL A 61 -15.33 7.42 -1.42
CA VAL A 61 -15.07 6.00 -1.67
C VAL A 61 -13.65 5.78 -2.17
N PHE A 62 -13.17 6.60 -3.12
CA PHE A 62 -11.79 6.51 -3.61
C PHE A 62 -10.75 6.82 -2.53
N LEU A 63 -11.00 7.81 -1.67
CA LEU A 63 -10.15 8.07 -0.50
C LEU A 63 -10.10 6.88 0.45
N CYS A 64 -11.25 6.29 0.78
CA CYS A 64 -11.30 5.12 1.66
C CYS A 64 -10.57 3.91 1.07
N LEU A 65 -10.76 3.62 -0.22
CA LEU A 65 -10.05 2.54 -0.89
C LEU A 65 -8.54 2.82 -0.94
N SER A 66 -8.13 4.07 -1.18
CA SER A 66 -6.72 4.47 -1.14
C SER A 66 -6.08 4.23 0.24
N LEU A 67 -6.77 4.55 1.34
CA LEU A 67 -6.27 4.29 2.69
C LEU A 67 -6.07 2.79 2.96
N ILE A 68 -6.99 1.95 2.50
CA ILE A 68 -6.85 0.49 2.59
C ILE A 68 -5.63 0.03 1.76
N PHE A 69 -5.50 0.56 0.56
CA PHE A 69 -4.38 0.27 -0.34
C PHE A 69 -3.04 0.75 0.23
N ILE A 70 -2.99 1.81 1.03
CA ILE A 70 -1.77 2.27 1.73
C ILE A 70 -1.50 1.41 2.97
N ALA A 71 -2.52 0.94 3.66
CA ALA A 71 -2.36 0.08 4.84
C ALA A 71 -1.70 -1.27 4.49
N ILE A 72 -2.00 -1.85 3.33
CA ILE A 72 -1.43 -3.14 2.88
C ILE A 72 0.10 -3.13 2.83
N PRO A 73 0.79 -2.23 2.09
CA PRO A 73 2.26 -2.18 2.06
C PRO A 73 2.87 -1.84 3.42
N ILE A 74 2.17 -1.10 4.30
CA ILE A 74 2.62 -0.87 5.69
C ILE A 74 2.64 -2.20 6.46
N VAL A 75 1.58 -2.99 6.40
CA VAL A 75 1.50 -4.30 7.07
C VAL A 75 2.50 -5.29 6.49
N VAL A 76 2.64 -5.34 5.15
CA VAL A 76 3.64 -6.19 4.48
C VAL A 76 5.05 -5.77 4.88
N GLY A 77 5.37 -4.48 4.83
CA GLY A 77 6.66 -3.95 5.28
C GLY A 77 6.93 -4.31 6.73
N PHE A 78 5.97 -4.09 7.64
CA PHE A 78 6.13 -4.39 9.06
C PHE A 78 6.30 -5.88 9.35
N THR A 79 5.52 -6.75 8.70
CA THR A 79 5.63 -8.21 8.86
C THR A 79 6.93 -8.76 8.28
N MET A 80 7.43 -8.19 7.18
CA MET A 80 8.75 -8.53 6.62
C MET A 80 9.90 -8.02 7.49
N LEU A 81 9.76 -6.83 8.09
CA LEU A 81 10.79 -6.26 8.98
C LEU A 81 10.86 -6.99 10.33
N ARG A 82 9.72 -7.47 10.86
CA ARG A 82 9.68 -8.28 12.08
C ARG A 82 10.18 -9.70 11.87
N LYS A 83 10.00 -10.27 10.68
CA LYS A 83 10.67 -11.50 10.27
C LYS A 83 12.10 -11.17 9.84
N LYS A 84 12.95 -10.81 10.82
CA LYS A 84 14.41 -10.89 10.60
C LYS A 84 14.71 -12.27 9.99
N PRO A 85 15.58 -12.36 8.98
CA PRO A 85 16.02 -13.65 8.46
C PRO A 85 16.49 -14.45 9.66
N GLU A 86 15.84 -15.59 9.90
CA GLU A 86 16.38 -16.62 10.77
C GLU A 86 17.76 -16.89 10.20
N GLU A 87 18.76 -16.47 10.95
CA GLU A 87 20.16 -16.69 10.62
C GLU A 87 20.28 -18.20 10.56
N VAL A 88 20.34 -18.75 9.34
CA VAL A 88 20.66 -20.15 9.13
C VAL A 88 22.10 -20.26 9.61
N VAL A 89 22.26 -20.56 10.90
CA VAL A 89 23.54 -20.92 11.50
C VAL A 89 24.02 -22.10 10.67
N PRO A 90 25.10 -21.98 9.89
CA PRO A 90 25.68 -23.13 9.21
C PRO A 90 26.16 -24.05 10.33
N SER A 91 25.52 -25.21 10.49
CA SER A 91 25.81 -26.18 11.54
C SER A 91 27.07 -26.99 11.21
N ASP A 92 28.14 -26.31 10.81
CA ASP A 92 29.44 -26.88 10.41
C ASP A 92 30.58 -26.45 11.37
N GLU A 93 30.28 -26.02 12.59
CA GLU A 93 31.30 -25.83 13.63
C GLU A 93 31.51 -27.15 14.41
N PRO A 94 32.71 -27.77 14.34
CA PRO A 94 33.03 -28.95 15.15
C PRO A 94 32.99 -28.60 16.63
N LEU A 95 32.12 -29.29 17.39
CA LEU A 95 32.05 -29.17 18.85
C LEU A 95 33.42 -29.49 19.48
N PRO A 96 33.93 -28.66 20.42
CA PRO A 96 35.16 -28.99 21.11
C PRO A 96 34.97 -30.24 21.99
N PRO A 97 35.97 -31.13 22.08
CA PRO A 97 35.87 -32.31 22.92
C PRO A 97 35.73 -31.89 24.38
N VAL A 98 34.62 -32.28 25.00
CA VAL A 98 34.45 -32.16 26.46
C VAL A 98 35.42 -33.13 27.13
N SER A 99 36.26 -32.61 28.01
CA SER A 99 37.14 -33.39 28.90
C SER A 99 36.40 -33.83 30.15
#